data_AF-A0A945TZE3-F1
#
_entry.id   AF-A0A945TZE3-F1
#
_cell.length_a   1.000
_cell.length_b   1.000
_cell.length_c   1.000
_cell.angle_alpha   90.00
_cell.angle_beta   90.00
_cell.angle_gamma   90.00
#
_symmetry.space_group_name_H-M   'P 1'
#
loop_
_entity.id
_entity.type
_entity.pdbx_description
1 polymer ?
#
loop_
_entity_poly.entity_id
_entity_poly.type
_entity_poly.pdbx_seq_one_letter_code
_entity_poly.pdbx_strand_id
1 'polypeptide(L)'
;MAPSFRSRFRRDESDKHAEGQDVDIKAEASDVDDDDASSNENLVDDDSGEWLAYELHEWASQSRAMLAQLLIADKVVHSWQGTTLLAHESVEEAVDELLQEVEAATDPELDPDKAQVAFEMEGWSGQQQALLAERLGGTAVPHEFDADGDLVCHEEDDEQVELIIEDILTRAADEGLEQLEGLALNDLLSALFGATDRVRKDVRDSAGVLGCVTLGHRLRAVATPFGFTAGSWVSLRDSAGDLADLLESDDATDADVTDLAARLRDSLQRVI
;
A
#
# COMPACT_ATOMS: atom_id res chain seq x y z
N MET A 1 -3.42 -16.46 17.98
CA MET A 1 -4.27 -16.87 19.13
C MET A 1 -5.43 -15.88 19.20
N ALA A 2 -6.55 -16.17 18.52
CA ALA A 2 -7.64 -15.21 18.35
C ALA A 2 -8.32 -14.84 19.69
N PRO A 3 -8.65 -13.56 19.93
CA PRO A 3 -9.49 -13.19 21.07
C PRO A 3 -10.92 -13.65 20.79
N SER A 4 -11.26 -14.83 21.30
CA SER A 4 -12.57 -15.45 21.16
C SER A 4 -13.57 -14.77 22.10
N PHE A 5 -14.23 -13.71 21.64
CA PHE A 5 -15.43 -13.15 22.29
C PHE A 5 -16.68 -13.74 21.63
N ARG A 6 -16.89 -15.03 21.86
CA ARG A 6 -18.08 -15.77 21.41
C ARG A 6 -19.20 -15.60 22.44
N SER A 7 -20.39 -15.20 22.01
CA SER A 7 -21.56 -15.13 22.88
C SER A 7 -22.71 -15.94 22.30
N ARG A 8 -23.28 -16.80 23.15
CA ARG A 8 -24.30 -17.79 22.81
C ARG A 8 -25.69 -17.27 23.17
N PHE A 9 -26.63 -17.26 22.23
CA PHE A 9 -27.98 -16.78 22.47
C PHE A 9 -29.04 -17.77 21.95
N ARG A 10 -29.99 -18.09 22.84
CA ARG A 10 -31.23 -18.80 22.53
C ARG A 10 -32.35 -17.76 22.38
N ARG A 11 -33.02 -17.72 21.23
CA ARG A 11 -34.23 -16.90 21.07
C ARG A 11 -35.39 -17.64 21.72
N ASP A 12 -35.86 -17.17 22.87
CA ASP A 12 -36.99 -17.78 23.58
C ASP A 12 -38.32 -17.32 22.94
N GLU A 13 -39.05 -18.25 22.32
CA GLU A 13 -40.46 -18.08 22.00
C GLU A 13 -41.28 -18.35 23.25
N SER A 14 -41.78 -17.31 23.91
CA SER A 14 -42.88 -17.40 24.88
C SER A 14 -43.52 -16.04 25.14
N ASP A 15 -44.62 -15.73 24.43
CA ASP A 15 -45.74 -15.08 25.11
C ASP A 15 -47.08 -15.39 24.41
N LYS A 16 -47.82 -16.36 24.97
CA LYS A 16 -49.25 -16.57 24.72
C LYS A 16 -49.99 -16.37 26.05
N HIS A 17 -50.79 -15.32 26.12
CA HIS A 17 -52.23 -15.29 26.45
C HIS A 17 -52.63 -14.01 27.21
N ALA A 18 -53.55 -13.23 26.62
CA ALA A 18 -54.66 -12.65 27.37
C ALA A 18 -55.82 -12.29 26.42
N GLU A 19 -57.00 -12.79 26.78
CA GLU A 19 -58.29 -12.68 26.12
C GLU A 19 -58.95 -11.29 26.30
N GLY A 20 -59.64 -10.84 25.24
CA GLY A 20 -60.95 -10.18 25.31
C GLY A 20 -61.02 -8.65 25.36
N GLN A 21 -61.44 -8.02 24.26
CA GLN A 21 -62.64 -7.14 24.25
C GLN A 21 -63.11 -6.78 22.83
N ASP A 22 -64.43 -6.85 22.63
CA ASP A 22 -65.20 -6.49 21.45
C ASP A 22 -64.98 -5.05 20.95
N VAL A 23 -64.92 -4.87 19.61
CA VAL A 23 -65.64 -3.81 18.90
C VAL A 23 -65.79 -4.12 17.39
N ASP A 24 -67.04 -4.19 16.96
CA ASP A 24 -67.56 -4.09 15.59
C ASP A 24 -66.95 -2.93 14.80
N ILE A 25 -66.33 -3.17 13.62
CA ILE A 25 -66.48 -2.32 12.42
C ILE A 25 -66.43 -3.19 11.13
N LYS A 26 -67.36 -2.86 10.24
CA LYS A 26 -67.79 -3.51 9.01
C LYS A 26 -66.93 -3.07 7.79
N ALA A 27 -66.83 -3.98 6.81
CA ALA A 27 -66.95 -3.76 5.37
C ALA A 27 -65.70 -3.43 4.50
N GLU A 28 -65.32 -4.39 3.64
CA GLU A 28 -65.38 -4.36 2.16
C GLU A 28 -64.13 -4.94 1.46
N ALA A 29 -64.42 -5.68 0.39
CA ALA A 29 -63.52 -6.54 -0.37
C ALA A 29 -62.60 -5.78 -1.33
N SER A 30 -61.44 -6.37 -1.64
CA SER A 30 -60.94 -6.43 -3.02
C SER A 30 -59.87 -7.53 -3.15
N ASP A 31 -60.23 -8.58 -3.90
CA ASP A 31 -59.29 -9.45 -4.61
C ASP A 31 -58.49 -8.60 -5.60
N VAL A 32 -57.16 -8.67 -5.51
CA VAL A 32 -56.29 -8.68 -6.69
C VAL A 32 -55.13 -9.63 -6.38
N ASP A 33 -55.22 -10.81 -6.99
CA ASP A 33 -54.06 -11.66 -7.31
C ASP A 33 -53.03 -10.84 -8.10
N ASP A 34 -51.79 -10.82 -7.62
CA ASP A 34 -50.65 -10.82 -8.53
C ASP A 34 -49.62 -11.82 -7.98
N ASP A 35 -49.61 -12.96 -8.66
CA ASP A 35 -48.79 -14.13 -8.44
C ASP A 35 -47.54 -13.96 -9.31
N ASP A 36 -46.41 -13.57 -8.71
CA ASP A 36 -45.09 -13.76 -9.33
C ASP A 36 -44.17 -14.49 -8.35
N ALA A 37 -44.31 -15.80 -8.38
CA ALA A 37 -43.44 -16.76 -7.74
C ALA A 37 -42.04 -16.75 -8.37
N SER A 38 -41.08 -16.12 -7.70
CA SER A 38 -39.68 -16.56 -7.75
C SER A 38 -39.38 -17.35 -6.48
N SER A 39 -39.42 -18.66 -6.64
CA SER A 39 -39.08 -19.73 -5.71
C SER A 39 -38.06 -19.35 -4.64
N ASN A 40 -38.58 -19.03 -3.45
CA ASN A 40 -37.85 -19.15 -2.21
C ASN A 40 -37.76 -20.66 -1.91
N GLU A 41 -36.78 -21.34 -2.50
CA GLU A 41 -36.46 -22.72 -2.13
C GLU A 41 -36.10 -22.71 -0.65
N ASN A 42 -37.06 -23.19 0.16
CA ASN A 42 -36.94 -23.44 1.59
C ASN A 42 -35.53 -23.89 1.96
N LEU A 43 -34.72 -22.96 2.44
CA LEU A 43 -33.70 -23.27 3.43
C LEU A 43 -34.49 -23.80 4.62
N VAL A 44 -34.49 -25.12 4.75
CA VAL A 44 -35.11 -25.82 5.86
C VAL A 44 -34.39 -25.32 7.12
N ASP A 45 -35.07 -24.47 7.87
CA ASP A 45 -34.71 -24.12 9.24
C ASP A 45 -34.97 -25.39 10.06
N ASP A 46 -33.94 -26.22 10.19
CA ASP A 46 -33.98 -27.36 11.12
C ASP A 46 -33.86 -26.78 12.53
N ASP A 47 -35.04 -26.53 13.10
CA ASP A 47 -35.38 -25.81 14.32
C ASP A 47 -34.79 -26.41 15.62
N SER A 48 -33.46 -26.58 15.69
CA SER A 48 -32.82 -27.13 16.90
C SER A 48 -31.36 -26.76 17.17
N GLY A 49 -30.71 -25.87 16.40
CA GLY A 49 -29.34 -25.44 16.68
C GLY A 49 -29.21 -24.02 17.23
N GLU A 50 -28.15 -23.80 18.00
CA GLU A 50 -27.82 -22.51 18.59
C GLU A 50 -27.25 -21.57 17.52
N TRP A 51 -27.59 -20.28 17.59
CA TRP A 51 -26.98 -19.27 16.73
C TRP A 51 -25.72 -18.70 17.39
N LEU A 52 -24.65 -18.64 16.62
CA LEU A 52 -23.36 -18.10 17.01
C LEU A 52 -23.20 -16.69 16.47
N ALA A 53 -22.73 -15.79 17.32
CA ALA A 53 -22.40 -14.41 16.96
C ALA A 53 -20.89 -14.20 16.90
N TYR A 54 -20.41 -13.73 15.75
CA TYR A 54 -19.02 -13.34 15.50
C TYR A 54 -18.96 -11.81 15.44
N GLU A 55 -18.35 -11.20 16.44
CA GLU A 55 -18.20 -9.74 16.50
C GLU A 55 -17.00 -9.28 15.66
N LEU A 56 -17.25 -8.94 14.39
CA LEU A 56 -16.21 -8.55 13.46
C LEU A 56 -16.02 -7.04 13.37
N HIS A 57 -16.36 -6.28 14.41
CA HIS A 57 -16.34 -4.81 14.38
C HIS A 57 -14.91 -4.23 14.21
N GLU A 58 -13.90 -4.95 14.70
CA GLU A 58 -12.48 -4.60 14.57
C GLU A 58 -11.91 -4.90 13.17
N TRP A 59 -12.59 -5.72 12.36
CA TRP A 59 -12.13 -6.04 11.01
C TRP A 59 -12.28 -4.85 10.05
N ALA A 60 -11.35 -4.73 9.10
CA ALA A 60 -11.46 -3.77 8.02
C ALA A 60 -12.72 -4.01 7.17
N SER A 61 -13.28 -2.95 6.59
CA SER A 61 -14.46 -3.05 5.72
C SER A 61 -14.23 -3.97 4.52
N GLN A 62 -13.02 -3.96 3.96
CA GLN A 62 -12.62 -4.83 2.85
C GLN A 62 -12.59 -6.31 3.24
N SER A 63 -12.00 -6.67 4.39
CA SER A 63 -11.98 -8.04 4.90
C SER A 63 -13.39 -8.58 5.16
N ARG A 64 -14.27 -7.78 5.78
CA ARG A 64 -15.68 -8.15 5.96
C ARG A 64 -16.43 -8.32 4.63
N ALA A 65 -16.16 -7.46 3.65
CA ALA A 65 -16.77 -7.57 2.33
C ALA A 65 -16.32 -8.85 1.60
N MET A 66 -15.04 -9.21 1.71
CA MET A 66 -14.49 -10.46 1.18
C MET A 66 -15.14 -11.68 1.86
N LEU A 67 -15.20 -11.71 3.19
CA LEU A 67 -15.88 -12.76 3.95
C LEU A 67 -17.34 -12.92 3.52
N ALA A 68 -18.06 -11.81 3.33
CA ALA A 68 -19.45 -11.86 2.86
C ALA A 68 -19.58 -12.49 1.47
N GLN A 69 -18.63 -12.27 0.56
CA GLN A 69 -18.64 -12.93 -0.76
C GLN A 69 -18.37 -14.43 -0.65
N LEU A 70 -17.42 -14.84 0.18
CA LEU A 70 -17.09 -16.25 0.37
C LEU A 70 -18.25 -17.04 1.01
N LEU A 71 -18.90 -16.49 2.04
CA LEU A 71 -20.07 -17.09 2.68
C LEU A 71 -21.22 -17.33 1.68
N ILE A 72 -21.41 -16.42 0.71
CA ILE A 72 -22.40 -16.58 -0.36
C ILE A 72 -21.96 -17.65 -1.36
N ALA A 73 -20.70 -17.63 -1.78
CA ALA A 73 -20.14 -18.58 -2.74
C ALA A 73 -20.26 -20.03 -2.24
N ASP A 74 -19.97 -20.24 -0.95
CA ASP A 74 -20.00 -21.54 -0.29
C ASP A 74 -21.38 -21.91 0.26
N LYS A 75 -22.39 -21.05 0.05
CA LYS A 75 -23.79 -21.26 0.45
C LYS A 75 -23.93 -21.53 1.96
N VAL A 76 -23.13 -20.84 2.76
CA VAL A 76 -23.16 -20.92 4.21
C VAL A 76 -24.40 -20.16 4.73
N VAL A 77 -25.20 -20.80 5.58
CA VAL A 77 -26.39 -20.17 6.17
C VAL A 77 -25.95 -19.14 7.21
N HIS A 78 -26.18 -17.86 6.91
CA HIS A 78 -25.75 -16.76 7.76
C HIS A 78 -26.66 -15.54 7.68
N SER A 79 -26.50 -14.61 8.61
CA SER A 79 -27.15 -13.29 8.63
C SER A 79 -26.19 -12.24 9.18
N TRP A 80 -26.35 -10.99 8.77
CA TRP A 80 -25.53 -9.88 9.24
C TRP A 80 -26.35 -8.92 10.09
N GLN A 81 -25.80 -8.50 11.23
CA GLN A 81 -26.34 -7.42 12.06
C GLN A 81 -25.26 -6.36 12.29
N GLY A 82 -25.26 -5.32 11.44
CA GLY A 82 -24.21 -4.32 11.44
C GLY A 82 -22.86 -4.92 11.05
N THR A 83 -21.96 -5.04 12.03
CA THR A 83 -20.63 -5.66 11.85
C THR A 83 -20.53 -7.06 12.49
N THR A 84 -21.64 -7.56 13.03
CA THR A 84 -21.71 -8.89 13.64
C THR A 84 -22.26 -9.89 12.63
N LEU A 85 -21.52 -10.98 12.40
CA LEU A 85 -21.96 -12.12 11.61
C LEU A 85 -22.69 -13.10 12.54
N LEU A 86 -23.89 -13.50 12.16
CA LEU A 86 -24.67 -14.55 12.81
C LEU A 86 -24.67 -15.78 11.92
N ALA A 87 -24.27 -16.92 12.47
CA ALA A 87 -24.29 -18.20 11.77
C ALA A 87 -24.86 -19.29 12.66
N HIS A 88 -25.45 -20.29 12.03
CA HIS A 88 -25.96 -21.45 12.78
C HIS A 88 -24.79 -22.33 13.24
N GLU A 89 -24.89 -22.93 14.43
CA GLU A 89 -23.85 -23.82 14.97
C GLU A 89 -23.50 -24.99 14.01
N SER A 90 -24.47 -25.46 13.23
CA SER A 90 -24.22 -26.54 12.24
C SER A 90 -23.25 -26.17 11.12
N VAL A 91 -22.99 -24.88 10.90
CA VAL A 91 -22.05 -24.38 9.90
C VAL A 91 -20.85 -23.66 10.54
N GLU A 92 -20.65 -23.80 11.85
CA GLU A 92 -19.54 -23.18 12.58
C GLU A 92 -18.19 -23.49 11.94
N GLU A 93 -17.91 -24.77 11.62
CA GLU A 93 -16.64 -25.20 11.05
C GLU A 93 -16.36 -24.53 9.69
N ALA A 94 -17.38 -24.44 8.82
CA ALA A 94 -17.25 -23.74 7.54
C ALA A 94 -17.05 -22.22 7.72
N VAL A 95 -17.72 -21.61 8.70
CA VAL A 95 -17.53 -20.19 9.01
C VAL A 95 -16.12 -19.92 9.58
N ASP A 96 -15.63 -20.78 10.48
CA ASP A 96 -14.29 -20.69 11.06
C ASP A 96 -13.20 -20.89 9.99
N GLU A 97 -13.39 -21.81 9.03
CA GLU A 97 -12.50 -21.98 7.87
C GLU A 97 -12.47 -20.74 6.98
N LEU A 98 -13.64 -20.18 6.64
CA LEU A 98 -13.72 -18.96 5.83
C LEU A 98 -13.17 -17.73 6.55
N LEU A 99 -13.34 -17.64 7.87
CA LEU A 99 -12.72 -16.59 8.68
C LEU A 99 -11.19 -16.68 8.60
N GLN A 100 -10.63 -17.89 8.78
CA GLN A 100 -9.19 -18.11 8.62
C GLN A 100 -8.70 -17.82 7.20
N GLU A 101 -9.48 -18.18 6.18
CA GLU A 101 -9.13 -17.88 4.78
C GLU A 101 -9.05 -16.37 4.53
N VAL A 102 -10.00 -15.60 5.06
CA VAL A 102 -9.97 -14.13 4.93
C VAL A 102 -8.85 -13.53 5.76
N GLU A 103 -8.61 -14.02 6.96
CA GLU A 103 -7.49 -13.59 7.80
C GLU A 103 -6.16 -13.83 7.08
N ALA A 104 -5.90 -15.05 6.59
CA ALA A 104 -4.69 -15.38 5.82
C ALA A 104 -4.57 -14.62 4.48
N ALA A 105 -5.69 -14.27 3.84
CA ALA A 105 -5.67 -13.50 2.60
C ALA A 105 -5.51 -11.99 2.84
N THR A 106 -5.74 -11.51 4.06
CA THR A 106 -5.65 -10.09 4.42
C THR A 106 -4.50 -9.76 5.34
N ASP A 107 -3.87 -10.77 5.94
CA ASP A 107 -2.63 -10.68 6.69
C ASP A 107 -1.51 -11.32 5.87
N PRO A 108 -0.59 -10.54 5.27
CA PRO A 108 0.61 -11.09 4.65
C PRO A 108 1.59 -11.48 5.77
N GLU A 109 1.21 -12.49 6.57
CA GLU A 109 2.07 -13.07 7.60
C GLU A 109 3.31 -13.67 6.93
N LEU A 110 4.46 -13.46 7.57
CA LEU A 110 5.73 -13.98 7.10
C LEU A 110 5.76 -15.51 7.26
N ASP A 111 5.80 -16.25 6.15
CA ASP A 111 5.98 -17.72 6.15
C ASP A 111 7.34 -18.10 6.79
N PRO A 112 7.35 -18.85 7.92
CA PRO A 112 8.59 -19.25 8.61
C PRO A 112 9.40 -20.31 7.85
N ASP A 113 8.81 -21.02 6.88
CA ASP A 113 9.49 -22.07 6.11
C ASP A 113 10.23 -21.51 4.88
N LYS A 114 9.98 -20.25 4.51
CA LYS A 114 10.72 -19.55 3.44
C LYS A 114 12.01 -18.92 3.98
N ALA A 115 12.97 -18.69 3.09
CA ALA A 115 14.16 -17.92 3.43
C ALA A 115 13.76 -16.47 3.75
N GLN A 116 14.36 -15.92 4.81
CA GLN A 116 14.04 -14.61 5.34
C GLN A 116 15.30 -13.75 5.41
N VAL A 117 15.12 -12.45 5.24
CA VAL A 117 16.16 -11.42 5.39
C VAL A 117 15.67 -10.38 6.39
N ALA A 118 16.59 -9.88 7.21
CA ALA A 118 16.33 -8.84 8.19
C ALA A 118 17.04 -7.53 7.79
N PHE A 119 16.31 -6.43 7.86
CA PHE A 119 16.80 -5.08 7.63
C PHE A 119 16.84 -4.32 8.96
N GLU A 120 18.02 -3.82 9.29
CA GLU A 120 18.26 -3.07 10.52
C GLU A 120 17.48 -1.74 10.54
N MET A 121 16.62 -1.57 11.53
CA MET A 121 15.76 -0.38 11.68
C MET A 121 16.29 0.61 12.73
N GLU A 122 17.51 0.41 13.23
CA GLU A 122 18.14 1.32 14.19
C GLU A 122 18.24 2.75 13.58
N GLY A 123 17.78 3.75 14.35
CA GLY A 123 17.82 5.16 13.95
C GLY A 123 16.67 5.64 13.08
N TRP A 124 15.73 4.76 12.70
CA TRP A 124 14.50 5.17 12.00
C TRP A 124 13.57 5.94 12.92
N SER A 125 13.00 7.03 12.41
CA SER A 125 11.93 7.76 13.09
C SER A 125 10.61 6.99 12.96
N GLY A 126 9.70 7.17 13.93
CA GLY A 126 8.37 6.55 13.88
C GLY A 126 7.55 6.96 12.63
N GLN A 127 7.82 8.13 12.06
CA GLN A 127 7.21 8.54 10.79
C GLN A 127 7.75 7.72 9.60
N GLN A 128 9.06 7.44 9.57
CA GLN A 128 9.65 6.61 8.52
C GLN A 128 9.18 5.15 8.62
N GLN A 129 9.09 4.59 9.84
CA GLN A 129 8.56 3.24 10.07
C GLN A 129 7.09 3.13 9.65
N ALA A 130 6.25 4.12 9.98
CA ALA A 130 4.86 4.15 9.57
C ALA A 130 4.70 4.22 8.05
N LEU A 131 5.53 5.04 7.38
CA LEU A 131 5.55 5.14 5.92
C LEU A 131 6.03 3.84 5.26
N LEU A 132 7.03 3.17 5.85
CA LEU A 132 7.53 1.88 5.37
C LEU A 132 6.43 0.81 5.43
N ALA A 133 5.76 0.66 6.58
CA ALA A 133 4.65 -0.27 6.74
C ALA A 133 3.50 0.02 5.75
N GLU A 134 3.15 1.29 5.54
CA GLU A 134 2.15 1.69 4.53
C GLU A 134 2.56 1.25 3.12
N ARG A 135 3.83 1.46 2.74
CA ARG A 135 4.33 1.11 1.41
C ARG A 135 4.40 -0.40 1.20
N LEU A 136 4.89 -1.15 2.17
CA LEU A 136 4.96 -2.62 2.11
C LEU A 136 3.57 -3.24 2.00
N GLY A 137 2.60 -2.76 2.79
CA GLY A 137 1.20 -3.18 2.70
C GLY A 137 0.57 -2.81 1.35
N GLY A 138 0.85 -1.62 0.83
CA GLY A 138 0.40 -1.19 -0.50
C GLY A 138 0.96 -2.04 -1.65
N THR A 139 2.11 -2.68 -1.45
CA THR A 139 2.72 -3.60 -2.42
C THR A 139 2.49 -5.08 -2.10
N ALA A 140 1.73 -5.39 -1.04
CA ALA A 140 1.47 -6.75 -0.56
C ALA A 140 2.73 -7.59 -0.29
N VAL A 141 3.78 -6.96 0.26
CA VAL A 141 5.01 -7.65 0.68
C VAL A 141 4.81 -8.24 2.08
N PRO A 142 4.94 -9.57 2.27
CA PRO A 142 4.92 -10.20 3.59
C PRO A 142 6.08 -9.73 4.46
N HIS A 143 5.76 -9.23 5.64
CA HIS A 143 6.76 -8.68 6.56
C HIS A 143 6.32 -8.74 8.02
N GLU A 144 7.30 -8.81 8.91
CA GLU A 144 7.10 -8.65 10.35
C GLU A 144 8.20 -7.78 10.96
N PHE A 145 7.99 -7.30 12.19
CA PHE A 145 9.04 -6.68 12.99
C PHE A 145 9.45 -7.65 14.08
N ASP A 146 10.75 -7.95 14.17
CA ASP A 146 11.26 -8.87 15.17
C ASP A 146 11.34 -8.23 16.58
N ALA A 147 11.90 -8.97 17.54
CA ALA A 147 12.02 -8.52 18.92
C ALA A 147 13.01 -7.35 19.11
N ASP A 148 13.98 -7.21 18.20
CA ASP A 148 14.96 -6.13 18.20
C ASP A 148 14.41 -4.89 17.45
N GLY A 149 13.29 -5.05 16.75
CA GLY A 149 12.59 -4.00 16.01
C GLY A 149 13.03 -3.90 14.55
N ASP A 150 13.76 -4.90 14.06
CA ASP A 150 14.21 -4.98 12.68
C ASP A 150 13.08 -5.48 11.77
N LEU A 151 13.07 -5.02 10.52
CA LEU A 151 12.10 -5.45 9.54
C LEU A 151 12.55 -6.78 8.96
N VAL A 152 11.73 -7.82 9.08
CA VAL A 152 11.97 -9.12 8.47
C VAL A 152 11.00 -9.33 7.31
N CYS A 153 11.51 -9.74 6.15
CA CYS A 153 10.71 -10.11 4.99
C CYS A 153 11.28 -11.39 4.33
N HIS A 154 10.60 -11.89 3.31
CA HIS A 154 11.14 -13.00 2.52
C HIS A 154 12.34 -12.55 1.70
N GLU A 155 13.33 -13.45 1.54
CA GLU A 155 14.49 -13.20 0.68
C GLU A 155 14.08 -12.99 -0.78
N GLU A 156 12.92 -13.48 -1.23
CA GLU A 156 12.40 -13.24 -2.58
C GLU A 156 11.90 -11.80 -2.81
N ASP A 157 11.61 -11.07 -1.73
CA ASP A 157 11.10 -9.70 -1.75
C ASP A 157 12.20 -8.68 -1.38
N ASP A 158 13.44 -9.12 -1.15
CA ASP A 158 14.55 -8.31 -0.63
C ASP A 158 14.84 -7.07 -1.50
N GLU A 159 14.98 -7.25 -2.82
CA GLU A 159 15.23 -6.18 -3.78
C GLU A 159 14.11 -5.13 -3.75
N GLN A 160 12.86 -5.57 -3.59
CA GLN A 160 11.72 -4.68 -3.53
C GLN A 160 11.70 -3.88 -2.23
N VAL A 161 11.99 -4.52 -1.10
CA VAL A 161 12.09 -3.86 0.21
C VAL A 161 13.24 -2.86 0.22
N GLU A 162 14.40 -3.21 -0.33
CA GLU A 162 15.56 -2.31 -0.47
C GLU A 162 15.20 -1.04 -1.24
N LEU A 163 14.48 -1.17 -2.37
CA LEU A 163 14.06 -0.01 -3.17
C LEU A 163 13.08 0.90 -2.40
N ILE A 164 12.18 0.33 -1.60
CA ILE A 164 11.25 1.10 -0.76
C ILE A 164 12.02 1.83 0.34
N ILE A 165 12.96 1.14 1.01
CA ILE A 165 13.82 1.72 2.03
C ILE A 165 14.65 2.87 1.45
N GLU A 166 15.30 2.66 0.31
CA GLU A 166 16.11 3.68 -0.37
C GLU A 166 15.28 4.93 -0.71
N ASP A 167 14.05 4.75 -1.24
CA ASP A 167 13.15 5.86 -1.57
C ASP A 167 12.76 6.66 -0.32
N ILE A 168 12.42 5.98 0.79
CA ILE A 168 12.05 6.63 2.05
C ILE A 168 13.21 7.44 2.62
N LEU A 169 14.40 6.84 2.69
CA LEU A 169 15.60 7.48 3.23
C LEU A 169 16.03 8.66 2.37
N THR A 170 15.99 8.52 1.05
CA THR A 170 16.33 9.60 0.12
C THR A 170 15.38 10.77 0.24
N ARG A 171 14.06 10.51 0.30
CA ARG A 171 13.07 11.57 0.49
C ARG A 171 13.22 12.29 1.82
N ALA A 172 13.58 11.56 2.87
CA ALA A 172 13.89 12.17 4.16
C ALA A 172 15.15 13.04 4.08
N ALA A 173 16.19 12.60 3.39
CA ALA A 173 17.42 13.36 3.17
C ALA A 173 17.21 14.61 2.30
N ASP A 174 16.22 14.58 1.41
CA ASP A 174 15.84 15.71 0.56
C ASP A 174 14.98 16.77 1.30
N GLU A 175 14.74 16.61 2.61
CA GLU A 175 14.01 17.59 3.40
C GLU A 175 14.68 18.98 3.31
N GLY A 176 13.93 19.97 2.84
CA GLY A 176 14.41 21.35 2.66
C GLY A 176 14.97 21.66 1.27
N LEU A 177 15.08 20.68 0.37
CA LEU A 177 15.43 20.92 -1.03
C LEU A 177 14.24 21.47 -1.85
N GLU A 178 14.54 22.11 -2.98
CA GLU A 178 13.56 22.67 -3.90
C GLU A 178 12.77 21.55 -4.59
N GLN A 179 11.44 21.59 -4.51
CA GLN A 179 10.57 20.72 -5.29
C GLN A 179 10.30 21.36 -6.65
N LEU A 180 10.87 20.77 -7.71
CA LEU A 180 10.63 21.24 -9.09
C LEU A 180 9.53 20.43 -9.78
N GLU A 181 8.59 21.13 -10.38
CA GLU A 181 7.52 20.53 -11.19
C GLU A 181 7.98 20.21 -12.62
N GLY A 182 7.28 19.27 -13.27
CA GLY A 182 7.73 18.58 -14.49
C GLY A 182 8.23 19.46 -15.63
N LEU A 183 7.59 20.60 -15.93
CA LEU A 183 8.07 21.50 -17.00
C LEU A 183 9.38 22.19 -16.61
N ALA A 184 9.44 22.76 -15.40
CA ALA A 184 10.62 23.45 -14.90
C ALA A 184 11.81 22.49 -14.72
N LEU A 185 11.53 21.25 -14.31
CA LEU A 185 12.50 20.17 -14.25
C LEU A 185 13.02 19.82 -15.65
N ASN A 186 12.14 19.64 -16.64
CA ASN A 186 12.55 19.30 -18.00
C ASN A 186 13.40 20.40 -18.64
N ASP A 187 13.04 21.67 -18.40
CA ASP A 187 13.83 22.82 -18.86
C ASP A 187 15.23 22.83 -18.21
N LEU A 188 15.32 22.55 -16.91
CA LEU A 188 16.60 22.44 -16.19
C LEU A 188 17.47 21.32 -16.77
N LEU A 189 16.93 20.12 -16.94
CA LEU A 189 17.65 18.96 -17.47
C LEU A 189 18.08 19.18 -18.93
N SER A 190 17.22 19.77 -19.76
CA SER A 190 17.53 20.09 -21.16
C SER A 190 18.63 21.15 -21.29
N ALA A 191 18.59 22.18 -20.44
CA ALA A 191 19.64 23.18 -20.37
C ALA A 191 20.98 22.58 -19.92
N LEU A 192 20.96 21.71 -18.90
CA LEU A 192 22.15 21.04 -18.40
C LEU A 192 22.74 20.10 -19.45
N PHE A 193 21.90 19.37 -20.19
CA PHE A 193 22.34 18.54 -21.32
C PHE A 193 23.07 19.38 -22.38
N GLY A 194 22.49 20.52 -22.75
CA GLY A 194 23.10 21.43 -23.73
C GLY A 194 24.44 22.01 -23.26
N ALA A 195 24.55 22.39 -21.98
CA ALA A 195 25.80 22.88 -21.40
C ALA A 195 26.86 21.77 -21.35
N THR A 196 26.48 20.57 -20.91
CA THR A 196 27.36 19.41 -20.80
C THR A 196 27.88 18.97 -22.17
N ASP A 197 27.04 18.97 -23.21
CA ASP A 197 27.47 18.64 -24.58
C ASP A 197 28.43 19.68 -25.17
N ARG A 198 28.39 20.94 -24.73
CA ARG A 198 29.38 21.96 -25.11
C ARG A 198 30.72 21.70 -24.43
N VAL A 199 30.73 21.53 -23.11
CA VAL A 199 31.95 21.24 -22.32
C VAL A 199 32.63 19.96 -22.81
N ARG A 200 31.86 18.92 -23.12
CA ARG A 200 32.38 17.67 -23.69
C ARG A 200 33.08 17.84 -25.04
N LYS A 201 32.67 18.83 -25.86
CA LYS A 201 33.28 19.10 -27.17
C LYS A 201 34.44 20.08 -27.06
N ASP A 202 34.33 21.05 -26.16
CA ASP A 202 35.32 22.07 -25.89
C ASP A 202 35.26 22.47 -24.41
N VAL A 203 36.25 22.01 -23.64
CA VAL A 203 36.36 22.28 -22.20
C VAL A 203 36.53 23.77 -21.90
N ARG A 204 36.93 24.58 -22.90
CA ARG A 204 37.13 26.03 -22.76
C ARG A 204 35.94 26.84 -23.27
N ASP A 205 34.84 26.21 -23.68
CA ASP A 205 33.60 26.89 -24.06
C ASP A 205 32.99 27.59 -22.83
N SER A 206 33.19 28.90 -22.72
CA SER A 206 32.81 29.68 -21.54
C SER A 206 31.31 29.62 -21.22
N ALA A 207 30.46 29.49 -22.24
CA ALA A 207 29.02 29.33 -22.06
C ALA A 207 28.66 27.95 -21.49
N GLY A 208 29.29 26.89 -21.99
CA GLY A 208 29.17 25.53 -21.48
C GLY A 208 29.66 25.42 -20.04
N VAL A 209 30.85 25.95 -19.73
CA VAL A 209 31.43 25.92 -18.38
C VAL A 209 30.51 26.64 -17.39
N LEU A 210 30.12 27.89 -17.68
CA LEU A 210 29.21 28.64 -16.82
C LEU A 210 27.86 27.95 -16.66
N GLY A 211 27.36 27.35 -17.74
CA GLY A 211 26.11 26.59 -17.74
C GLY A 211 26.19 25.35 -16.84
N CYS A 212 27.23 24.53 -16.97
CA CYS A 212 27.44 23.33 -16.14
C CYS A 212 27.59 23.69 -14.67
N VAL A 213 28.39 24.70 -14.33
CA VAL A 213 28.57 25.15 -12.94
C VAL A 213 27.24 25.62 -12.35
N THR A 214 26.54 26.53 -13.04
CA THR A 214 25.28 27.10 -12.52
C THR A 214 24.18 26.05 -12.40
N LEU A 215 23.98 25.24 -13.44
CA LEU A 215 22.90 24.26 -13.50
C LEU A 215 23.20 23.01 -12.66
N GLY A 216 24.47 22.62 -12.53
CA GLY A 216 24.90 21.54 -11.64
C GLY A 216 24.64 21.88 -10.17
N HIS A 217 25.05 23.07 -9.72
CA HIS A 217 24.73 23.57 -8.38
C HIS A 217 23.22 23.69 -8.15
N ARG A 218 22.48 24.17 -9.15
CA ARG A 218 21.02 24.20 -9.07
C ARG A 218 20.41 22.80 -8.93
N LEU A 219 20.88 21.82 -9.70
CA LEU A 219 20.39 20.43 -9.64
C LEU A 219 20.67 19.79 -8.27
N ARG A 220 21.83 20.08 -7.65
CA ARG A 220 22.14 19.66 -6.26
C ARG A 220 21.10 20.13 -5.24
N ALA A 221 20.44 21.27 -5.50
CA ALA A 221 19.44 21.84 -4.61
C ALA A 221 18.00 21.33 -4.87
N VAL A 222 17.80 20.37 -5.79
CA VAL A 222 16.49 19.87 -6.18
C VAL A 222 16.22 18.51 -5.52
N ALA A 223 15.06 18.41 -4.86
CA ALA A 223 14.55 17.19 -4.28
C ALA A 223 14.24 16.14 -5.35
N THR A 224 14.29 14.86 -4.99
CA THR A 224 13.93 13.74 -5.87
C THR A 224 12.51 13.91 -6.42
N PRO A 225 12.35 14.11 -7.75
CA PRO A 225 11.04 14.32 -8.34
C PRO A 225 10.20 13.05 -8.33
N PHE A 226 8.88 13.21 -8.34
CA PHE A 226 7.97 12.08 -8.49
C PHE A 226 8.18 11.37 -9.83
N GLY A 227 8.16 10.03 -9.82
CA GLY A 227 8.39 9.20 -11.02
C GLY A 227 9.85 8.86 -11.31
N PHE A 228 10.79 9.41 -10.53
CA PHE A 228 12.19 8.99 -10.53
C PHE A 228 12.45 7.98 -9.42
N THR A 229 13.31 7.00 -9.69
CA THR A 229 13.89 6.19 -8.61
C THR A 229 14.92 7.04 -7.87
N ALA A 230 14.91 6.96 -6.54
CA ALA A 230 15.80 7.70 -5.66
C ALA A 230 17.27 7.57 -6.06
N GLY A 231 17.78 6.34 -6.16
CA GLY A 231 19.18 6.08 -6.55
C GLY A 231 19.57 6.68 -7.90
N SER A 232 18.69 6.60 -8.91
CA SER A 232 18.97 7.18 -10.23
C SER A 232 19.06 8.70 -10.20
N TRP A 233 18.22 9.36 -9.40
CA TRP A 233 18.20 10.81 -9.27
C TRP A 233 19.41 11.31 -8.50
N VAL A 234 19.74 10.68 -7.37
CA VAL A 234 20.93 11.01 -6.57
C VAL A 234 22.19 10.87 -7.42
N SER A 235 22.33 9.77 -8.16
CA SER A 235 23.47 9.55 -9.06
C SER A 235 23.60 10.65 -10.13
N LEU A 236 22.48 11.10 -10.71
CA LEU A 236 22.47 12.19 -11.69
C LEU A 236 22.86 13.53 -11.05
N ARG A 237 22.31 13.81 -9.87
CA ARG A 237 22.56 15.03 -9.08
C ARG A 237 24.02 15.14 -8.66
N ASP A 238 24.59 14.05 -8.17
CA ASP A 238 25.99 13.98 -7.77
C ASP A 238 26.91 14.13 -8.98
N SER A 239 26.65 13.41 -10.08
CA SER A 239 27.47 13.54 -11.29
C SER A 239 27.43 14.96 -11.89
N ALA A 240 26.29 15.66 -11.81
CA ALA A 240 26.18 17.04 -12.29
C ALA A 240 26.94 18.02 -11.40
N GLY A 241 26.86 17.80 -10.10
CA GLY A 241 27.58 18.58 -9.12
C GLY A 241 29.09 18.36 -9.16
N ASP A 242 29.54 17.12 -9.31
CA ASP A 242 30.96 16.77 -9.39
C ASP A 242 31.59 17.38 -10.64
N LEU A 243 30.83 17.49 -11.75
CA LEU A 243 31.28 18.21 -12.93
C LEU A 243 31.42 19.71 -12.67
N ALA A 244 30.50 20.31 -11.90
CA ALA A 244 30.61 21.72 -11.50
C ALA A 244 31.86 21.93 -10.64
N ASP A 245 32.06 21.10 -9.61
CA ASP A 245 33.22 21.17 -8.71
C ASP A 245 34.54 20.98 -9.46
N LEU A 246 34.57 20.05 -10.42
CA LEU A 246 35.74 19.81 -11.27
C LEU A 246 36.04 21.00 -12.19
N LEU A 247 35.03 21.66 -12.74
CA LEU A 247 35.20 22.86 -13.58
C LEU A 247 35.66 24.09 -12.77
N GLU A 248 35.35 24.14 -11.49
CA GLU A 248 35.79 25.20 -10.56
C GLU A 248 37.19 24.91 -9.97
N SER A 249 37.67 23.67 -10.08
CA SER A 249 38.98 23.27 -9.60
C SER A 249 40.12 23.71 -10.53
N ASP A 250 41.13 24.37 -9.96
CA ASP A 250 42.34 24.76 -10.68
C ASP A 250 43.24 23.56 -11.06
N ASP A 251 43.04 22.40 -10.41
CA ASP A 251 43.84 21.18 -10.61
C ASP A 251 43.22 20.20 -11.62
N ALA A 252 42.03 20.50 -12.16
CA ALA A 252 41.34 19.63 -13.09
C ALA A 252 42.05 19.53 -14.45
N THR A 253 42.16 18.32 -14.98
CA THR A 253 42.65 18.13 -16.35
C THR A 253 41.49 18.20 -17.34
N ASP A 254 41.77 18.73 -18.54
CA ASP A 254 40.78 18.77 -19.64
C ASP A 254 40.25 17.36 -19.98
N ALA A 255 41.04 16.30 -19.76
CA ALA A 255 40.62 14.92 -19.96
C ALA A 255 39.58 14.48 -18.92
N ASP A 256 39.81 14.75 -17.63
CA ASP A 256 38.87 14.41 -16.56
C ASP A 256 37.52 15.09 -16.77
N VAL A 257 37.55 16.37 -17.15
CA VAL A 257 36.33 17.16 -17.45
C VAL A 257 35.58 16.55 -18.64
N THR A 258 36.29 16.20 -19.70
CA THR A 258 35.68 15.61 -20.91
C THR A 258 35.03 14.26 -20.61
N ASP A 259 35.70 13.41 -19.82
CA ASP A 259 35.21 12.09 -19.46
C ASP A 259 33.98 12.16 -18.56
N LEU A 260 33.99 13.04 -17.55
CA LEU A 260 32.84 13.23 -16.66
C LEU A 260 31.66 13.87 -17.39
N ALA A 261 31.92 14.86 -18.26
CA ALA A 261 30.89 15.46 -19.10
C ALA A 261 30.26 14.43 -20.07
N ALA A 262 31.05 13.50 -20.62
CA ALA A 262 30.52 12.42 -21.44
C ALA A 262 29.58 11.50 -20.66
N ARG A 263 29.98 11.06 -19.45
CA ARG A 263 29.14 10.23 -18.58
C ARG A 263 27.85 10.92 -18.18
N LEU A 264 27.92 12.18 -17.74
CA LEU A 264 26.75 12.96 -17.36
C LEU A 264 25.78 13.14 -18.53
N ARG A 265 26.29 13.46 -19.71
CA ARG A 265 25.48 13.59 -20.94
C ARG A 265 24.73 12.30 -21.24
N ASP A 266 25.38 11.16 -21.13
CA ASP A 266 24.76 9.86 -21.39
C ASP A 266 23.68 9.54 -20.36
N SER A 267 23.88 9.90 -19.09
CA SER A 267 22.85 9.79 -18.05
C SER A 267 21.65 10.69 -18.33
N LEU A 268 21.88 11.96 -18.69
CA LEU A 268 20.82 12.91 -19.07
C LEU A 268 20.02 12.42 -20.29
N GLN A 269 20.68 11.82 -21.27
CA GLN A 269 20.03 11.29 -22.48
C GLN A 269 19.08 10.12 -22.19
N ARG A 270 19.26 9.38 -21.08
CA ARG A 270 18.33 8.30 -20.71
C ARG A 270 17.06 8.82 -20.04
N VAL A 271 17.11 10.05 -19.54
CA VAL A 271 16.07 10.65 -18.69
C VAL A 271 15.16 11.61 -19.47
N ILE A 272 15.70 12.26 -20.51
CA ILE A 272 15.00 13.25 -21.36
C ILE A 272 14.49 12.58 -22.63
#